data_AF-A0A3G9G887-F1
#
_entry.id   AF-A0A3G9G887-F1
#
_cell.length_a   1.000
_cell.length_b   1.000
_cell.length_c   1.000
_cell.angle_alpha   90.00
_cell.angle_beta   90.00
_cell.angle_gamma   90.00
#
_symmetry.space_group_name_H-M   'P 1'
#
loop_
_entity.id
_entity.type
_entity.pdbx_description
1 polymer ?
#
loop_
_entity_poly.entity_id
_entity_poly.type
_entity_poly.pdbx_seq_one_letter_code
_entity_poly.pdbx_strand_id
1 'polypeptide(L)'
;MAIWLSIVAAMVVLIVMVGGATRLTGSGLSITEWKPIHGVVPPLNDAQWAEEFTKYQQIPQYKQVNANMSVEQFKFIFWWEWGHRLLGRLIGAAVLIPFIVFLFMQAIPQRLIWRCALLVGLVGVQGTIGWWMVHSGLANRIDVAPERLMTHLSLALVIMIFAIWTANEALHGQSRGHGAPGGWVAAVAGLFGLTFLQSMLGALVAGNDAGLVYNDWPLMGGRIVPFVDYSKGLWHVFVHDQGMVQVLHRFNAYILLLYATALVLWLWRRCLDDGMRLIAAAFGVLVWCQAALGVATLWTNVHIAFGLLHQLGAVGLLILATLLLWKVARADRDFRRRNF
;
A
#
# COMPACT_ATOMS: atom_id res chain seq x y z
N MET A 1 -5.46 22.30 -9.86
CA MET A 1 -4.44 21.24 -10.03
C MET A 1 -4.00 20.57 -8.71
N ALA A 2 -3.41 21.30 -7.76
CA ALA A 2 -2.92 20.68 -6.51
C ALA A 2 -4.00 19.93 -5.73
N ILE A 3 -5.16 20.56 -5.52
CA ILE A 3 -6.32 19.94 -4.86
C ILE A 3 -6.72 18.64 -5.57
N TRP A 4 -6.73 18.64 -6.90
CA TRP A 4 -7.03 17.44 -7.70
C TRP A 4 -6.04 16.30 -7.42
N LEU A 5 -4.74 16.57 -7.43
CA LEU A 5 -3.72 15.56 -7.13
C LEU A 5 -3.81 15.06 -5.68
N SER A 6 -4.14 15.93 -4.72
CA SER A 6 -4.40 15.53 -3.34
C SER A 6 -5.65 14.65 -3.21
N ILE A 7 -6.71 14.93 -3.97
CA ILE A 7 -7.91 14.07 -4.05
C ILE A 7 -7.53 12.69 -4.61
N VAL A 8 -6.73 12.64 -5.68
CA VAL A 8 -6.24 11.37 -6.24
C VAL A 8 -5.47 10.57 -5.19
N ALA A 9 -4.54 11.21 -4.47
CA ALA A 9 -3.81 10.55 -3.39
C ALA A 9 -4.74 10.01 -2.29
N ALA A 10 -5.75 10.79 -1.87
CA ALA A 10 -6.74 10.35 -0.88
C ALA A 10 -7.60 9.17 -1.38
N MET A 11 -7.97 9.16 -2.66
CA MET A 11 -8.68 8.02 -3.25
C MET A 11 -7.78 6.76 -3.29
N VAL A 12 -6.47 6.91 -3.50
CA VAL A 12 -5.53 5.79 -3.42
C VAL A 12 -5.42 5.25 -1.99
N VAL A 13 -5.42 6.10 -0.97
CA VAL A 13 -5.51 5.65 0.43
C VAL A 13 -6.79 4.85 0.65
N LEU A 14 -7.93 5.36 0.17
CA LEU A 14 -9.22 4.69 0.30
C LEU A 14 -9.23 3.32 -0.39
N ILE A 15 -8.74 3.19 -1.62
CA ILE A 15 -8.74 1.91 -2.33
C ILE A 15 -7.79 0.91 -1.70
N VAL A 16 -6.66 1.34 -1.14
CA VAL A 16 -5.77 0.46 -0.38
C VAL A 16 -6.51 -0.11 0.83
N MET A 17 -7.29 0.71 1.56
CA MET A 17 -8.10 0.23 2.68
C MET A 17 -9.20 -0.74 2.26
N VAL A 18 -9.95 -0.42 1.22
CA VAL A 18 -11.00 -1.29 0.69
C VAL A 18 -10.39 -2.60 0.17
N GLY A 19 -9.28 -2.55 -0.56
CA GLY A 19 -8.57 -3.74 -1.05
C GLY A 19 -8.01 -4.61 0.08
N GLY A 20 -7.53 -3.99 1.16
CA GLY A 20 -7.16 -4.70 2.39
C GLY A 20 -8.34 -5.44 3.01
N ALA A 21 -9.52 -4.82 3.06
CA ALA A 21 -10.73 -5.45 3.56
C ALA A 21 -11.23 -6.58 2.64
N THR A 22 -11.21 -6.36 1.31
CA THR A 22 -11.52 -7.39 0.31
C THR A 22 -10.63 -8.62 0.48
N ARG A 23 -9.33 -8.44 0.76
CA ARG A 23 -8.41 -9.54 1.04
C ARG A 23 -8.73 -10.23 2.37
N LEU A 24 -8.83 -9.47 3.47
CA LEU A 24 -9.04 -10.02 4.82
C LEU A 24 -10.41 -10.72 4.99
N THR A 25 -11.37 -10.43 4.12
CA THR A 25 -12.67 -11.12 4.06
C THR A 25 -12.69 -12.31 3.09
N GLY A 26 -11.57 -12.64 2.43
CA GLY A 26 -11.49 -13.71 1.43
C GLY A 26 -12.18 -13.40 0.10
N SER A 27 -12.53 -12.12 -0.12
CA SER A 27 -13.39 -11.69 -1.23
C SER A 27 -12.68 -11.50 -2.56
N GLY A 28 -11.35 -11.55 -2.61
CA GLY A 28 -10.54 -11.13 -3.77
C GLY A 28 -10.64 -11.98 -5.05
N LEU A 29 -11.47 -13.02 -5.06
CA LEU A 29 -11.64 -13.96 -6.18
C LEU A 29 -13.12 -14.26 -6.53
N SER A 30 -14.06 -13.52 -5.93
CA SER A 30 -15.49 -13.67 -6.15
C SER A 30 -15.95 -13.27 -7.56
N ILE A 31 -15.24 -12.37 -8.26
CA ILE A 31 -15.52 -11.92 -9.63
C ILE A 31 -14.47 -12.50 -10.58
N THR A 32 -14.84 -13.57 -11.27
CA THR A 32 -13.91 -14.36 -12.10
C THR A 32 -13.62 -13.73 -13.47
N GLU A 33 -14.48 -12.82 -13.93
CA GLU A 33 -14.35 -12.17 -15.22
C GLU A 33 -13.74 -10.76 -15.13
N TRP A 34 -13.01 -10.38 -16.17
CA TRP A 34 -12.51 -9.02 -16.32
C TRP A 34 -13.34 -8.26 -17.36
N LYS A 35 -14.28 -7.46 -16.87
CA LYS A 35 -15.12 -6.55 -17.68
C LYS A 35 -14.79 -5.10 -17.31
N PRO A 36 -13.78 -4.46 -17.95
CA PRO A 36 -13.34 -3.10 -17.59
C PRO A 36 -14.47 -2.06 -17.68
N ILE A 37 -15.27 -2.13 -18.76
CA ILE A 37 -16.34 -1.17 -19.06
C ILE A 37 -17.68 -1.65 -18.47
N HIS A 38 -18.15 -2.83 -18.85
CA HIS A 38 -19.49 -3.32 -18.48
C HIS A 38 -19.61 -3.80 -17.02
N GLY A 39 -18.50 -4.10 -16.35
CA GLY A 39 -18.51 -4.60 -14.96
C GLY A 39 -18.78 -3.53 -13.89
N VAL A 40 -19.27 -2.35 -14.28
CA VAL A 40 -19.75 -1.31 -13.35
C VAL A 40 -21.14 -1.67 -12.81
N VAL A 41 -21.98 -2.28 -13.63
CA VAL A 41 -23.34 -2.68 -13.24
C VAL A 41 -23.25 -4.05 -12.54
N PRO A 42 -23.64 -4.17 -11.27
CA PRO A 42 -23.68 -5.46 -10.57
C PRO A 42 -24.89 -6.29 -11.06
N PRO A 43 -24.97 -7.59 -10.73
CA PRO A 43 -26.16 -8.39 -10.99
C PRO A 43 -27.41 -7.76 -10.36
N LEU A 44 -28.47 -7.60 -11.15
CA LEU A 44 -29.70 -6.87 -10.79
C LEU A 44 -30.88 -7.79 -10.47
N ASN A 45 -30.81 -9.07 -10.83
CA ASN A 45 -31.86 -10.06 -10.59
C ASN A 45 -31.27 -11.43 -10.23
N ASP A 46 -32.13 -12.34 -9.78
CA ASP A 46 -31.71 -13.65 -9.28
C ASP A 46 -31.05 -14.53 -10.34
N ALA A 47 -31.47 -14.41 -11.61
CA ALA A 47 -30.85 -15.16 -12.70
C ALA A 47 -29.40 -14.73 -12.93
N GLN A 48 -29.12 -13.42 -12.92
CA GLN A 48 -27.76 -12.90 -13.04
C GLN A 48 -26.89 -13.25 -11.83
N TRP A 49 -27.46 -13.23 -10.61
CA TRP A 49 -26.75 -13.68 -9.41
C TRP A 49 -26.40 -15.18 -9.48
N ALA A 50 -27.32 -16.01 -9.96
CA ALA A 50 -27.08 -17.44 -10.15
C ALA A 50 -25.98 -17.70 -11.20
N GLU A 51 -25.93 -16.90 -12.27
CA GLU A 51 -24.87 -17.00 -13.29
C GLU A 51 -23.48 -16.72 -12.70
N GLU A 52 -23.31 -15.58 -12.01
CA GLU A 52 -22.03 -15.21 -11.39
C GLU A 52 -21.63 -16.21 -10.29
N PHE A 53 -22.60 -16.71 -9.51
CA PHE A 53 -22.33 -17.73 -8.52
C PHE A 53 -21.89 -19.06 -9.16
N THR A 54 -22.51 -19.46 -10.28
CA THR A 54 -22.12 -20.66 -11.03
C THR A 54 -20.67 -20.56 -11.52
N LYS A 55 -20.23 -19.38 -11.97
CA LYS A 55 -18.83 -19.13 -12.34
C LYS A 55 -17.90 -19.28 -11.15
N TYR A 56 -18.27 -18.71 -10.00
CA TYR A 56 -17.49 -18.83 -8.76
C TYR A 56 -17.37 -20.29 -8.29
N GLN A 57 -18.41 -21.11 -8.46
CA GLN A 57 -18.37 -22.54 -8.11
C GLN A 57 -17.32 -23.34 -8.90
N GLN A 58 -16.85 -22.82 -10.04
CA GLN A 58 -15.83 -23.50 -10.85
C GLN A 58 -14.41 -23.34 -10.33
N ILE A 59 -14.13 -22.30 -9.54
CA ILE A 59 -12.75 -21.98 -9.12
C ILE A 59 -12.32 -22.77 -7.87
N PRO A 60 -11.00 -22.93 -7.63
CA PRO A 60 -10.49 -23.68 -6.49
C PRO A 60 -10.97 -23.17 -5.13
N GLN A 61 -11.10 -21.85 -4.95
CA GLN A 61 -11.52 -21.25 -3.68
C GLN A 61 -12.90 -21.75 -3.24
N TYR A 62 -13.88 -21.84 -4.14
CA TYR A 62 -15.18 -22.44 -3.81
C TYR A 62 -15.05 -23.90 -3.44
N LYS A 63 -14.34 -24.69 -4.28
CA LYS A 63 -14.25 -26.15 -4.12
C LYS A 63 -13.52 -26.57 -2.85
N GLN A 64 -12.54 -25.79 -2.40
CA GLN A 64 -11.65 -26.16 -1.29
C GLN A 64 -11.97 -25.44 0.01
N VAL A 65 -12.45 -24.20 -0.04
CA VAL A 65 -12.64 -23.35 1.15
C VAL A 65 -14.13 -23.09 1.40
N ASN A 66 -14.86 -22.70 0.35
CA ASN A 66 -16.25 -22.23 0.46
C ASN A 66 -17.27 -23.26 -0.03
N ALA A 67 -16.97 -24.55 0.12
CA ALA A 67 -17.87 -25.61 -0.34
C ALA A 67 -19.22 -25.51 0.37
N ASN A 68 -20.31 -25.66 -0.39
CA ASN A 68 -21.69 -25.51 0.09
C ASN A 68 -22.09 -24.08 0.51
N MET A 69 -21.30 -23.06 0.16
CA MET A 69 -21.68 -21.66 0.36
C MET A 69 -23.02 -21.34 -0.33
N SER A 70 -23.87 -20.55 0.33
CA SER A 70 -25.13 -20.08 -0.26
C SER A 70 -24.93 -18.87 -1.17
N VAL A 71 -25.90 -18.57 -2.03
CA VAL A 71 -25.87 -17.37 -2.87
C VAL A 71 -25.81 -16.09 -2.02
N GLU A 72 -26.42 -16.06 -0.83
CA GLU A 72 -26.36 -14.90 0.07
C GLU A 72 -24.96 -14.66 0.63
N GLN A 73 -24.28 -15.73 1.03
CA GLN A 73 -22.87 -15.66 1.46
C GLN A 73 -21.96 -15.23 0.30
N PHE A 74 -22.23 -15.71 -0.91
CA PHE A 74 -21.52 -15.26 -2.11
C PHE A 74 -21.73 -13.76 -2.38
N LYS A 75 -22.95 -13.23 -2.22
CA LYS A 75 -23.23 -11.79 -2.37
C LYS A 75 -22.35 -10.95 -1.44
N PHE A 76 -22.09 -11.40 -0.21
CA PHE A 76 -21.22 -10.69 0.73
C PHE A 76 -19.80 -10.50 0.17
N ILE A 77 -19.16 -11.59 -0.28
CA ILE A 77 -17.81 -11.49 -0.86
C ILE A 77 -17.81 -10.73 -2.19
N PHE A 78 -18.85 -10.91 -3.01
CA PHE A 78 -19.01 -10.20 -4.27
C PHE A 78 -19.04 -8.68 -4.08
N TRP A 79 -19.80 -8.18 -3.09
CA TRP A 79 -19.92 -6.73 -2.87
C TRP A 79 -18.59 -6.07 -2.47
N TRP A 80 -17.77 -6.75 -1.67
CA TRP A 80 -16.43 -6.26 -1.33
C TRP A 80 -15.53 -6.15 -2.55
N GLU A 81 -15.54 -7.15 -3.42
CA GLU A 81 -14.72 -7.12 -4.63
C GLU A 81 -15.26 -6.14 -5.67
N TRP A 82 -16.57 -6.11 -5.88
CA TRP A 82 -17.22 -5.16 -6.78
C TRP A 82 -16.95 -3.72 -6.34
N GLY A 83 -17.07 -3.41 -5.05
CA GLY A 83 -16.80 -2.09 -4.50
C GLY A 83 -15.35 -1.67 -4.70
N HIS A 84 -14.39 -2.57 -4.45
CA HIS A 84 -12.97 -2.33 -4.73
C HIS A 84 -12.72 -2.05 -6.22
N ARG A 85 -13.29 -2.88 -7.12
CA ARG A 85 -13.15 -2.70 -8.58
C ARG A 85 -13.83 -1.44 -9.09
N LEU A 86 -14.99 -1.06 -8.55
CA LEU A 86 -15.68 0.18 -8.89
C LEU A 86 -14.84 1.38 -8.49
N LEU A 87 -14.29 1.38 -7.26
CA LEU A 87 -13.42 2.44 -6.79
C LEU A 87 -12.16 2.58 -7.67
N GLY A 88 -11.58 1.48 -8.14
CA GLY A 88 -10.48 1.50 -9.11
C GLY A 88 -10.83 2.22 -10.41
N ARG A 89 -12.04 1.99 -10.94
CA ARG A 89 -12.55 2.70 -12.13
C ARG A 89 -12.78 4.19 -11.87
N LEU A 90 -13.34 4.53 -10.70
CA LEU A 90 -13.54 5.92 -10.28
C LEU A 90 -12.20 6.66 -10.15
N ILE A 91 -11.15 6.02 -9.65
CA ILE A 91 -9.78 6.57 -9.62
C ILE A 91 -9.29 6.81 -11.05
N GLY A 92 -9.46 5.83 -11.95
CA GLY A 92 -9.11 5.99 -13.36
C GLY A 92 -9.77 7.22 -14.00
N ALA A 93 -11.07 7.40 -13.78
CA ALA A 93 -11.81 8.57 -14.24
C ALA A 93 -11.34 9.87 -13.57
N ALA A 94 -11.15 9.86 -12.24
CA ALA A 94 -10.70 11.00 -11.46
C ALA A 94 -9.26 11.45 -11.80
N VAL A 95 -8.45 10.58 -12.41
CA VAL A 95 -7.13 10.93 -12.91
C VAL A 95 -7.21 11.37 -14.38
N LEU A 96 -7.91 10.62 -15.23
CA LEU A 96 -7.94 10.91 -16.68
C LEU A 96 -8.74 12.17 -17.03
N ILE A 97 -9.95 12.33 -16.48
CA ILE A 97 -10.86 13.42 -16.88
C ILE A 97 -10.27 14.79 -16.48
N PRO A 98 -9.85 15.04 -15.22
CA PRO A 98 -9.29 16.34 -14.88
C PRO A 98 -7.94 16.59 -15.56
N PHE A 99 -7.16 15.55 -15.87
CA PHE A 99 -5.95 15.72 -16.67
C PHE A 99 -6.26 16.29 -18.05
N ILE A 100 -7.21 15.71 -18.79
CA ILE A 100 -7.64 16.20 -20.11
C ILE A 100 -8.18 17.62 -20.02
N VAL A 101 -9.07 17.88 -19.04
CA VAL A 101 -9.67 19.20 -18.85
C VAL A 101 -8.61 20.26 -18.55
N PHE A 102 -7.71 20.01 -17.59
CA PHE A 102 -6.65 20.97 -17.25
C PHE A 102 -5.61 21.13 -18.37
N LEU A 103 -5.38 20.10 -19.18
CA LEU A 103 -4.51 20.20 -20.35
C LEU A 103 -5.13 21.13 -21.40
N PHE A 104 -6.41 20.97 -21.70
CA PHE A 104 -7.14 21.82 -22.66
C PHE A 104 -7.24 23.27 -22.17
N MET A 105 -7.52 23.46 -20.87
CA MET A 105 -7.57 24.78 -20.24
C MET A 105 -6.19 25.43 -20.05
N GLN A 106 -5.09 24.75 -20.42
CA GLN A 106 -3.71 25.20 -20.15
C GLN A 106 -3.45 25.52 -18.66
N ALA A 107 -4.17 24.85 -17.76
CA ALA A 107 -4.11 25.06 -16.32
C ALA A 107 -2.99 24.23 -15.64
N ILE A 108 -2.26 23.42 -16.40
CA ILE A 108 -1.10 22.65 -15.93
C ILE A 108 0.19 23.38 -16.35
N PRO A 109 1.08 23.75 -15.40
CA PRO A 109 2.39 24.27 -15.76
C PRO A 109 3.16 23.27 -16.64
N GLN A 110 3.78 23.74 -17.73
CA GLN A 110 4.44 22.88 -18.73
C GLN A 110 5.37 21.82 -18.11
N ARG A 111 6.14 22.22 -17.08
CA ARG A 111 7.06 21.32 -16.34
C ARG A 111 6.38 20.12 -15.66
N LEU A 112 5.07 20.19 -15.39
CA LEU A 112 4.30 19.16 -14.69
C LEU A 112 3.40 18.33 -15.61
N ILE A 113 3.25 18.71 -16.88
CA ILE A 113 2.40 17.97 -17.84
C ILE A 113 2.85 16.52 -17.94
N TRP A 114 4.16 16.28 -18.11
CA TRP A 114 4.70 14.92 -18.20
C TRP A 114 4.46 14.12 -16.92
N ARG A 115 4.49 14.77 -15.74
CA ARG A 115 4.20 14.09 -14.46
C ARG A 115 2.74 13.66 -14.42
N CYS A 116 1.82 14.55 -14.77
CA CYS A 116 0.40 14.20 -14.83
C CYS A 116 0.12 13.10 -15.87
N ALA A 117 0.76 13.15 -17.03
CA ALA A 117 0.65 12.09 -18.05
C ALA A 117 1.21 10.75 -17.54
N LEU A 118 2.36 10.77 -16.86
CA LEU A 118 2.93 9.57 -16.23
C LEU A 118 1.98 9.02 -15.15
N LEU A 119 1.35 9.87 -14.33
CA LEU A 119 0.38 9.44 -13.33
C LEU A 119 -0.83 8.72 -13.96
N VAL A 120 -1.35 9.24 -15.08
CA VAL A 120 -2.40 8.57 -15.88
C VAL A 120 -1.91 7.20 -16.35
N GLY A 121 -0.70 7.12 -16.90
CA GLY A 121 -0.09 5.87 -17.35
C GLY A 121 0.08 4.85 -16.23
N LEU A 122 0.59 5.27 -15.07
CA LEU A 122 0.77 4.41 -13.89
C LEU A 122 -0.56 3.86 -13.38
N VAL A 123 -1.64 4.66 -13.36
CA VAL A 123 -2.97 4.19 -12.98
C VAL A 123 -3.53 3.18 -13.99
N GLY A 124 -3.25 3.34 -15.28
CA GLY A 124 -3.55 2.32 -16.29
C GLY A 124 -2.82 1.01 -16.02
N VAL A 125 -1.51 1.08 -15.76
CA VAL A 125 -0.69 -0.10 -15.40
C VAL A 125 -1.19 -0.74 -14.10
N GLN A 126 -1.61 0.05 -13.11
CA GLN A 126 -2.19 -0.45 -11.85
C GLN A 126 -3.41 -1.33 -12.10
N GLY A 127 -4.28 -0.95 -13.04
CA GLY A 127 -5.42 -1.77 -13.46
C GLY A 127 -4.99 -3.11 -14.07
N THR A 128 -3.99 -3.10 -14.96
CA THR A 128 -3.43 -4.32 -15.57
C THR A 128 -2.78 -5.24 -14.52
N ILE A 129 -2.01 -4.68 -13.59
CA ILE A 129 -1.40 -5.45 -12.48
C ILE A 129 -2.49 -6.02 -11.57
N GLY A 130 -3.56 -5.28 -11.30
CA GLY A 130 -4.70 -5.77 -10.52
C GLY A 130 -5.39 -6.97 -11.17
N TRP A 131 -5.59 -6.94 -12.49
CA TRP A 131 -6.08 -8.09 -13.25
C TRP A 131 -5.11 -9.28 -13.16
N TRP A 132 -3.81 -9.06 -13.40
CA TRP A 132 -2.79 -10.10 -13.33
C TRP A 132 -2.71 -10.75 -11.93
N MET A 133 -2.91 -9.96 -10.88
CA MET A 133 -2.99 -10.42 -9.49
C MET A 133 -4.19 -11.36 -9.30
N VAL A 134 -5.41 -10.94 -9.65
CA VAL A 134 -6.63 -11.77 -9.50
C VAL A 134 -6.53 -13.05 -10.32
N HIS A 135 -6.07 -12.94 -11.57
CA HIS A 135 -5.98 -14.08 -12.48
C HIS A 135 -5.13 -15.23 -11.91
N SER A 136 -4.14 -14.93 -11.06
CA SER A 136 -3.30 -15.96 -10.41
C SER A 136 -4.08 -16.93 -9.50
N GLY A 137 -5.20 -16.48 -8.92
CA GLY A 137 -6.01 -17.26 -7.98
C GLY A 137 -7.18 -18.01 -8.63
N LEU A 138 -7.37 -17.91 -9.96
CA LEU A 138 -8.55 -18.49 -10.60
C LEU A 138 -8.41 -19.96 -11.02
N ALA A 139 -7.17 -20.46 -11.20
CA ALA A 139 -6.93 -21.79 -11.76
C ALA A 139 -6.24 -22.76 -10.79
N ASN A 140 -5.09 -22.39 -10.24
CA ASN A 140 -4.18 -23.32 -9.56
C ASN A 140 -3.98 -23.04 -8.06
N ARG A 141 -4.66 -22.03 -7.52
CA ARG A 141 -4.49 -21.56 -6.14
C ARG A 141 -5.83 -21.11 -5.57
N ILE A 142 -5.95 -21.08 -4.25
CA ILE A 142 -7.15 -20.59 -3.55
C ILE A 142 -7.10 -19.09 -3.24
N ASP A 143 -5.92 -18.47 -3.41
CA ASP A 143 -5.65 -17.05 -3.16
C ASP A 143 -4.71 -16.48 -4.23
N VAL A 144 -4.61 -15.15 -4.28
CA VAL A 144 -3.69 -14.44 -5.17
C VAL A 144 -2.22 -14.71 -4.80
N ALA A 145 -1.35 -14.68 -5.79
CA ALA A 145 0.08 -14.89 -5.60
C ALA A 145 0.72 -13.74 -4.77
N PRO A 146 1.50 -14.05 -3.71
CA PRO A 146 2.05 -13.05 -2.79
C PRO A 146 2.87 -11.96 -3.48
N GLU A 147 3.69 -12.35 -4.45
CA GLU A 147 4.49 -11.44 -5.25
C GLU A 147 3.62 -10.50 -6.08
N ARG A 148 2.49 -10.98 -6.61
CA ARG A 148 1.56 -10.15 -7.39
C ARG A 148 0.82 -9.15 -6.50
N LEU A 149 0.43 -9.58 -5.30
CA LEU A 149 -0.15 -8.71 -4.29
C LEU A 149 0.84 -7.61 -3.87
N MET A 150 2.08 -8.01 -3.56
CA MET A 150 3.15 -7.06 -3.24
C MET A 150 3.37 -6.07 -4.38
N THR A 151 3.48 -6.52 -5.63
CA THR A 151 3.63 -5.63 -6.79
C THR A 151 2.46 -4.66 -6.93
N HIS A 152 1.22 -5.15 -6.81
CA HIS A 152 0.02 -4.33 -6.93
C HIS A 152 -0.06 -3.26 -5.84
N LEU A 153 0.18 -3.62 -4.58
CA LEU A 153 0.20 -2.65 -3.47
C LEU A 153 1.36 -1.66 -3.64
N SER A 154 2.55 -2.14 -4.01
CA SER A 154 3.73 -1.28 -4.19
C SER A 154 3.49 -0.20 -5.25
N LEU A 155 2.89 -0.56 -6.39
CA LEU A 155 2.56 0.41 -7.42
C LEU A 155 1.46 1.38 -6.96
N ALA A 156 0.45 0.93 -6.21
CA ALA A 156 -0.53 1.83 -5.59
C ALA A 156 0.15 2.87 -4.69
N LEU A 157 1.08 2.44 -3.83
CA LEU A 157 1.82 3.32 -2.95
C LEU A 157 2.71 4.29 -3.73
N VAL A 158 3.36 3.83 -4.81
CA VAL A 158 4.13 4.71 -5.72
C VAL A 158 3.24 5.77 -6.36
N ILE A 159 2.05 5.41 -6.84
CA ILE A 159 1.07 6.35 -7.40
C ILE A 159 0.68 7.39 -6.35
N MET A 160 0.41 6.97 -5.11
CA MET A 160 0.11 7.88 -4.00
C MET A 160 1.27 8.84 -3.71
N ILE A 161 2.49 8.31 -3.54
CA ILE A 161 3.71 9.10 -3.32
C ILE A 161 3.88 10.14 -4.44
N PHE A 162 3.74 9.69 -5.69
CA PHE A 162 3.93 10.53 -6.87
C PHE A 162 2.85 11.63 -6.97
N ALA A 163 1.59 11.31 -6.65
CA ALA A 163 0.51 12.28 -6.57
C ALA A 163 0.76 13.32 -5.47
N ILE A 164 1.14 12.90 -4.26
CA ILE A 164 1.47 13.80 -3.14
C ILE A 164 2.64 14.72 -3.50
N TRP A 165 3.72 14.15 -4.05
CA TRP A 165 4.89 14.91 -4.45
C TRP A 165 4.54 15.96 -5.52
N THR A 166 3.79 15.55 -6.55
CA THR A 166 3.37 16.45 -7.64
C THR A 166 2.37 17.50 -7.17
N ALA A 167 1.49 17.18 -6.21
CA ALA A 167 0.59 18.14 -5.59
C ALA A 167 1.36 19.24 -4.86
N ASN A 168 2.37 18.86 -4.05
CA ASN A 168 3.20 19.81 -3.33
C ASN A 168 4.04 20.69 -4.29
N GLU A 169 4.52 20.13 -5.39
CA GLU A 169 5.19 20.88 -6.46
C GLU A 169 4.26 21.87 -7.16
N ALA A 170 3.00 21.50 -7.39
CA ALA A 170 2.00 22.39 -7.95
C ALA A 170 1.64 23.53 -6.98
N LEU A 171 1.59 23.27 -5.67
CA LEU A 171 1.31 24.28 -4.63
C LEU A 171 2.45 25.28 -4.44
N HIS A 172 3.68 24.80 -4.36
CA HIS A 172 4.82 25.61 -3.91
C HIS A 172 5.75 26.07 -5.05
N GLY A 173 5.43 25.71 -6.30
CA GLY A 173 6.23 26.12 -7.47
C GLY A 173 7.57 25.40 -7.57
N GLN A 174 8.50 25.96 -8.35
CA GLN A 174 9.87 25.43 -8.46
C GLN A 174 10.69 25.75 -7.20
N SER A 175 11.61 24.85 -6.82
CA SER A 175 12.52 25.12 -5.71
C SER A 175 13.42 26.30 -6.07
N ARG A 176 13.58 27.25 -5.15
CA ARG A 176 14.53 28.37 -5.27
C ARG A 176 15.77 28.19 -4.39
N GLY A 177 15.82 27.12 -3.59
CA GLY A 177 16.91 26.82 -2.65
C GLY A 177 17.73 25.60 -3.07
N HIS A 178 18.90 25.44 -2.44
CA HIS A 178 19.85 24.35 -2.71
C HIS A 178 19.50 23.01 -2.03
N GLY A 179 18.45 22.99 -1.20
CA GLY A 179 18.10 21.83 -0.37
C GLY A 179 18.97 21.70 0.88
N ALA A 180 18.56 20.83 1.81
CA ALA A 180 19.32 20.58 3.03
C ALA A 180 20.70 19.99 2.69
N PRO A 181 21.70 20.07 3.60
CA PRO A 181 22.97 19.40 3.39
C PRO A 181 22.77 17.92 3.04
N GLY A 182 23.56 17.38 2.11
CA GLY A 182 23.30 16.08 1.49
C GLY A 182 23.08 14.92 2.47
N GLY A 183 23.76 14.91 3.61
CA GLY A 183 23.56 13.89 4.64
C GLY A 183 22.16 13.92 5.29
N TRP A 184 21.51 15.09 5.40
CA TRP A 184 20.12 15.18 5.88
C TRP A 184 19.14 14.59 4.87
N VAL A 185 19.32 14.92 3.58
CA VAL A 185 18.51 14.35 2.49
C VAL A 185 18.70 12.83 2.46
N ALA A 186 19.94 12.34 2.55
CA ALA A 186 20.23 10.92 2.57
C ALA A 186 19.60 10.20 3.78
N ALA A 187 19.63 10.81 4.97
CA ALA A 187 19.01 10.23 6.17
C ALA A 187 17.48 10.13 6.04
N VAL A 188 16.82 11.21 5.59
CA VAL A 188 15.37 11.19 5.39
C VAL A 188 14.96 10.29 4.22
N ALA A 189 15.77 10.21 3.16
CA ALA A 189 15.58 9.25 2.07
C ALA A 189 15.73 7.80 2.55
N GLY A 190 16.66 7.54 3.48
CA GLY A 190 16.79 6.24 4.16
C GLY A 190 15.54 5.87 4.96
N LEU A 191 14.97 6.81 5.71
CA LEU A 191 13.70 6.60 6.43
C LEU A 191 12.55 6.25 5.47
N PHE A 192 12.44 7.02 4.39
CA PHE A 192 11.45 6.77 3.34
C PHE A 192 11.62 5.38 2.71
N GLY A 193 12.85 5.03 2.32
CA GLY A 193 13.18 3.74 1.72
C GLY A 193 12.88 2.56 2.64
N LEU A 194 13.25 2.65 3.93
CA LEU A 194 12.96 1.62 4.94
C LEU A 194 11.46 1.46 5.17
N THR A 195 10.69 2.55 5.17
CA THR A 195 9.23 2.54 5.34
C THR A 195 8.54 1.93 4.12
N PHE A 196 9.00 2.27 2.91
CA PHE A 196 8.51 1.66 1.68
C PHE A 196 8.80 0.15 1.65
N LEU A 197 10.04 -0.25 1.95
CA LEU A 197 10.43 -1.65 2.06
C LEU A 197 9.60 -2.40 3.11
N GLN A 198 9.34 -1.78 4.28
CA GLN A 198 8.49 -2.38 5.32
C GLN A 198 7.08 -2.67 4.80
N SER A 199 6.54 -1.78 3.98
CA SER A 199 5.20 -1.93 3.37
C SER A 199 5.18 -3.06 2.35
N MET A 200 6.24 -3.23 1.56
CA MET A 200 6.40 -4.36 0.63
C MET A 200 6.49 -5.70 1.38
N LEU A 201 7.31 -5.77 2.42
CA LEU A 201 7.45 -6.96 3.26
C LEU A 201 6.12 -7.29 3.97
N GLY A 202 5.37 -6.27 4.40
CA GLY A 202 4.02 -6.45 4.94
C GLY A 202 3.05 -7.06 3.91
N ALA A 203 3.14 -6.68 2.65
CA ALA A 203 2.35 -7.28 1.57
C ALA A 203 2.73 -8.74 1.30
N LEU A 204 4.01 -9.13 1.46
CA LEU A 204 4.42 -10.53 1.38
C LEU A 204 3.91 -11.35 2.57
N VAL A 205 3.96 -10.81 3.80
CA VAL A 205 3.38 -11.47 4.98
C VAL A 205 1.87 -11.68 4.78
N ALA A 206 1.16 -10.65 4.31
CA ALA A 206 -0.25 -10.77 3.98
C ALA A 206 -0.47 -11.76 2.83
N GLY A 207 0.24 -11.67 1.72
CA GLY A 207 0.04 -12.55 0.57
C GLY A 207 0.29 -14.03 0.82
N ASN A 208 1.11 -14.36 1.82
CA ASN A 208 1.40 -15.73 2.24
C ASN A 208 0.56 -16.21 3.42
N ASP A 209 -0.37 -15.39 3.93
CA ASP A 209 -1.09 -15.67 5.19
C ASP A 209 -0.17 -15.96 6.38
N ALA A 210 1.07 -15.46 6.33
CA ALA A 210 2.10 -15.76 7.32
C ALA A 210 1.76 -15.16 8.69
N GLY A 211 0.85 -14.18 8.74
CA GLY A 211 0.30 -13.63 9.98
C GLY A 211 -0.52 -14.61 10.82
N LEU A 212 -0.96 -15.73 10.25
CA LEU A 212 -1.75 -16.78 10.93
C LEU A 212 -0.89 -17.93 11.49
N VAL A 213 0.43 -17.88 11.30
CA VAL A 213 1.33 -19.00 11.61
C VAL A 213 2.13 -18.75 12.89
N TYR A 214 2.74 -17.56 13.01
CA TYR A 214 3.64 -17.21 14.11
C TYR A 214 3.03 -16.08 14.95
N ASN A 215 2.14 -16.42 15.88
CA ASN A 215 1.32 -15.46 16.64
C ASN A 215 1.90 -15.04 18.00
N ASP A 216 3.11 -15.50 18.33
CA ASP A 216 3.90 -15.02 19.46
C ASP A 216 4.82 -13.84 19.06
N TRP A 217 5.25 -13.09 20.07
CA TRP A 217 6.21 -11.99 19.94
C TRP A 217 7.00 -11.86 21.26
N PRO A 218 8.33 -11.62 21.24
CA PRO A 218 9.18 -11.34 20.08
C PRO A 218 9.61 -12.59 19.28
N LEU A 219 9.30 -13.79 19.78
CA LEU A 219 9.59 -15.06 19.13
C LEU A 219 8.63 -15.34 17.97
N MET A 220 8.96 -16.35 17.16
CA MET A 220 8.19 -16.89 16.06
C MET A 220 8.13 -18.42 16.22
N GLY A 221 7.07 -18.91 16.88
CA GLY A 221 6.90 -20.30 17.25
C GLY A 221 7.92 -20.76 18.30
N GLY A 222 8.20 -19.91 19.30
CA GLY A 222 9.17 -20.19 20.36
C GLY A 222 10.64 -20.03 19.97
N ARG A 223 10.94 -19.55 18.75
CA ARG A 223 12.31 -19.30 18.26
C ARG A 223 12.46 -17.88 17.73
N ILE A 224 13.66 -17.30 17.79
CA ILE A 224 13.91 -15.96 17.20
C ILE A 224 13.86 -16.01 15.68
N VAL A 225 14.25 -17.14 15.08
CA VAL A 225 14.12 -17.42 13.65
C VAL A 225 13.44 -18.79 13.54
N PRO A 226 12.25 -18.89 12.91
CA PRO A 226 11.56 -20.15 12.74
C PRO A 226 12.28 -21.03 11.71
N PHE A 227 11.80 -22.26 11.53
CA PHE A 227 12.27 -23.10 10.44
C PHE A 227 11.95 -22.45 9.08
N VAL A 228 12.91 -22.50 8.15
CA VAL A 228 12.79 -22.00 6.78
C VAL A 228 13.22 -23.11 5.83
N ASP A 229 12.38 -23.43 4.86
CA ASP A 229 12.65 -24.49 3.89
C ASP A 229 13.46 -23.96 2.69
N TYR A 230 14.78 -24.18 2.72
CA TYR A 230 15.68 -23.80 1.63
C TYR A 230 15.67 -24.74 0.43
N SER A 231 15.01 -25.91 0.51
CA SER A 231 15.07 -26.94 -0.53
C SER A 231 14.41 -26.51 -1.85
N LYS A 232 13.49 -25.54 -1.79
CA LYS A 232 12.72 -25.02 -2.94
C LYS A 232 13.39 -23.83 -3.65
N GLY A 233 14.62 -23.49 -3.26
CA GLY A 233 15.41 -22.42 -3.86
C GLY A 233 15.12 -21.03 -3.27
N LEU A 234 16.05 -20.09 -3.52
CA LEU A 234 16.06 -18.77 -2.88
C LEU A 234 14.81 -17.93 -3.18
N TRP A 235 14.27 -18.00 -4.39
CA TRP A 235 13.05 -17.27 -4.74
C TRP A 235 11.87 -17.69 -3.85
N HIS A 236 11.67 -19.00 -3.67
CA HIS A 236 10.63 -19.51 -2.80
C HIS A 236 10.84 -19.05 -1.36
N VAL A 237 12.08 -19.16 -0.86
CA VAL A 237 12.42 -18.75 0.50
C VAL A 237 12.05 -17.30 0.78
N PHE A 238 12.46 -16.35 -0.08
CA PHE A 238 12.25 -14.93 0.24
C PHE A 238 10.85 -14.40 -0.07
N VAL A 239 10.09 -15.10 -0.92
CA VAL A 239 8.80 -14.59 -1.43
C VAL A 239 7.60 -15.42 -0.96
N HIS A 240 7.80 -16.71 -0.68
CA HIS A 240 6.72 -17.67 -0.43
C HIS A 240 6.82 -18.42 0.91
N ASP A 241 8.01 -18.55 1.50
CA ASP A 241 8.17 -19.21 2.81
C ASP A 241 7.65 -18.31 3.94
N GLN A 242 6.64 -18.80 4.67
CA GLN A 242 5.94 -18.05 5.71
C GLN A 242 6.87 -17.66 6.87
N GLY A 243 7.87 -18.48 7.20
CA GLY A 243 8.86 -18.20 8.24
C GLY A 243 9.79 -17.07 7.83
N MET A 244 10.34 -17.15 6.62
CA MET A 244 11.28 -16.15 6.11
C MET A 244 10.60 -14.78 5.91
N VAL A 245 9.39 -14.71 5.35
CA VAL A 245 8.71 -13.41 5.16
C VAL A 245 8.40 -12.73 6.50
N GLN A 246 8.10 -13.50 7.56
CA GLN A 246 7.93 -12.99 8.92
C GLN A 246 9.25 -12.49 9.51
N VAL A 247 10.35 -13.22 9.31
CA VAL A 247 11.70 -12.78 9.70
C VAL A 247 12.03 -11.44 9.03
N LEU A 248 11.93 -11.37 7.71
CA LEU A 248 12.22 -10.13 6.96
C LEU A 248 11.38 -8.96 7.47
N HIS A 249 10.07 -9.16 7.61
CA HIS A 249 9.15 -8.11 8.04
C HIS A 249 9.43 -7.61 9.47
N ARG A 250 9.70 -8.51 10.43
CA ARG A 250 9.95 -8.13 11.83
C ARG A 250 11.31 -7.49 12.02
N PHE A 251 12.37 -8.05 11.41
CA PHE A 251 13.71 -7.48 11.53
C PHE A 251 13.81 -6.11 10.85
N ASN A 252 13.22 -5.93 9.67
CA ASN A 252 13.16 -4.61 9.04
C ASN A 252 12.32 -3.63 9.88
N ALA A 253 11.25 -4.08 10.55
CA ALA A 253 10.47 -3.24 11.46
C ALA A 253 11.32 -2.74 12.64
N TYR A 254 12.15 -3.59 13.25
CA TYR A 254 13.04 -3.18 14.35
C TYR A 254 14.09 -2.18 13.88
N ILE A 255 14.70 -2.42 12.72
CA ILE A 255 15.65 -1.48 12.10
C ILE A 255 14.96 -0.13 11.86
N LEU A 256 13.78 -0.13 11.23
CA LEU A 256 13.00 1.08 10.97
C LEU A 256 12.64 1.81 12.26
N LEU A 257 12.19 1.11 13.30
CA LEU A 257 11.79 1.71 14.58
C LEU A 257 12.96 2.43 15.26
N LEU A 258 14.12 1.78 15.35
CA LEU A 258 15.34 2.36 15.93
C LEU A 258 15.85 3.52 15.08
N TYR A 259 15.93 3.34 13.76
CA TYR A 259 16.37 4.37 12.83
C TYR A 259 15.49 5.61 12.88
N ALA A 260 14.16 5.43 12.82
CA ALA A 260 13.18 6.50 12.90
C ALA A 260 13.29 7.25 14.23
N THR A 261 13.37 6.53 15.35
CA THR A 261 13.49 7.16 16.68
C THR A 261 14.74 8.03 16.77
N ALA A 262 15.88 7.51 16.33
CA ALA A 262 17.14 8.26 16.32
C ALA A 262 17.07 9.50 15.40
N LEU A 263 16.55 9.34 14.19
CA LEU A 263 16.42 10.42 13.20
C LEU A 263 15.47 11.52 13.68
N VAL A 264 14.32 11.16 14.26
CA VAL A 264 13.34 12.13 14.81
C VAL A 264 13.94 12.93 15.95
N LEU A 265 14.64 12.28 16.89
CA LEU A 265 15.33 12.96 17.99
C LEU A 265 16.45 13.89 17.48
N TRP A 266 17.17 13.47 16.45
CA TRP A 266 18.21 14.29 15.83
C TRP A 266 17.62 15.50 15.11
N LEU A 267 16.56 15.31 14.32
CA LEU A 267 15.83 16.38 13.63
C LEU A 267 15.24 17.37 14.62
N TRP A 268 14.59 16.90 15.69
CA TRP A 268 14.02 17.76 16.73
C TRP A 268 15.04 18.72 17.34
N ARG A 269 16.27 18.24 17.56
CA ARG A 269 17.35 19.04 18.17
C ARG A 269 18.04 20.00 17.20
N ARG A 270 18.06 19.70 15.89
CA ARG A 270 18.95 20.37 14.92
C ARG A 270 18.23 21.11 13.79
N CYS A 271 17.01 20.69 13.43
CA CYS A 271 16.16 21.41 12.49
C CYS A 271 15.57 22.63 13.20
N LEU A 272 15.40 23.74 12.48
CA LEU A 272 14.80 24.98 12.94
C LEU A 272 13.37 25.18 12.40
N ASP A 273 12.95 24.41 11.39
CA ASP A 273 11.60 24.48 10.81
C ASP A 273 10.59 23.69 11.66
N ASP A 274 9.63 24.40 12.24
CA ASP A 274 8.61 23.78 13.11
C ASP A 274 7.69 22.82 12.34
N GLY A 275 7.48 23.04 11.03
CA GLY A 275 6.71 22.13 10.18
C GLY A 275 7.38 20.76 10.00
N MET A 276 8.70 20.75 9.73
CA MET A 276 9.49 19.52 9.65
C MET A 276 9.56 18.80 10.99
N ARG A 277 9.72 19.54 12.09
CA ARG A 277 9.68 18.98 13.46
C ARG A 277 8.34 18.32 13.76
N LEU A 278 7.23 18.97 13.40
CA LEU A 278 5.89 18.42 13.61
C LEU A 278 5.69 17.12 12.82
N ILE A 279 6.06 17.10 11.54
CA ILE A 279 5.95 15.89 10.70
C ILE A 279 6.83 14.77 11.26
N ALA A 280 8.06 15.08 11.67
CA ALA A 280 8.96 14.10 12.28
C ALA A 280 8.43 13.56 13.62
N ALA A 281 7.88 14.42 14.48
CA ALA A 281 7.27 14.01 15.73
C ALA A 281 6.03 13.11 15.48
N ALA A 282 5.17 13.49 14.54
CA ALA A 282 4.02 12.69 14.13
C ALA A 282 4.46 11.31 13.59
N PHE A 283 5.51 11.26 12.76
CA PHE A 283 6.10 10.00 12.30
C PHE A 283 6.62 9.17 13.47
N GLY A 284 7.35 9.80 14.39
CA GLY A 284 7.90 9.16 15.59
C GLY A 284 6.83 8.52 16.48
N VAL A 285 5.73 9.23 16.75
CA VAL A 285 4.60 8.66 17.49
C VAL A 285 3.95 7.53 16.70
N LEU A 286 3.67 7.75 15.41
CA LEU A 286 2.97 6.77 14.59
C LEU A 286 3.77 5.48 14.39
N VAL A 287 5.11 5.52 14.32
CA VAL A 287 5.92 4.30 14.13
C VAL A 287 5.91 3.40 15.37
N TRP A 288 5.83 3.97 16.57
CA TRP A 288 5.62 3.21 17.81
C TRP A 288 4.21 2.64 17.88
N CYS A 289 3.18 3.42 17.54
CA CYS A 289 1.81 2.90 17.42
C CYS A 289 1.73 1.78 16.37
N GLN A 290 2.44 1.90 15.25
CA GLN A 290 2.49 0.90 14.18
C GLN A 290 3.13 -0.41 14.65
N ALA A 291 4.21 -0.34 15.43
CA ALA A 291 4.83 -1.51 16.03
C ALA A 291 3.85 -2.21 17.00
N ALA A 292 3.16 -1.44 17.85
CA ALA A 292 2.14 -1.97 18.75
C ALA A 292 0.96 -2.62 17.99
N LEU A 293 0.48 -1.99 16.91
CA LEU A 293 -0.56 -2.55 16.03
C LEU A 293 -0.10 -3.84 15.34
N GLY A 294 1.17 -3.92 14.95
CA GLY A 294 1.76 -5.14 14.37
C GLY A 294 1.74 -6.30 15.37
N VAL A 295 2.17 -6.05 16.62
CA VAL A 295 2.11 -7.04 17.71
C VAL A 295 0.67 -7.43 18.02
N ALA A 296 -0.24 -6.46 18.12
CA ALA A 296 -1.67 -6.72 18.37
C ALA A 296 -2.30 -7.57 17.26
N THR A 297 -1.91 -7.34 15.99
CA THR A 297 -2.37 -8.15 14.86
C THR A 297 -1.95 -9.62 15.00
N LEU A 298 -0.74 -9.88 15.51
CA LEU A 298 -0.27 -11.25 15.78
C LEU A 298 -1.05 -11.90 16.92
N TRP A 299 -1.15 -11.23 18.07
CA TRP A 299 -1.85 -11.77 19.25
C TRP A 299 -3.34 -12.04 19.02
N THR A 300 -3.95 -11.32 18.08
CA THR A 300 -5.37 -11.46 17.74
C THR A 300 -5.62 -12.37 16.53
N ASN A 301 -4.60 -13.11 16.08
CA ASN A 301 -4.67 -13.99 14.90
C ASN A 301 -5.21 -13.27 13.67
N VAL A 302 -4.67 -12.08 13.38
CA VAL A 302 -5.03 -11.24 12.23
C VAL A 302 -6.50 -10.82 12.27
N HIS A 303 -7.02 -10.46 13.45
CA HIS A 303 -8.36 -9.88 13.55
C HIS A 303 -8.47 -8.66 12.62
N ILE A 304 -9.52 -8.63 11.80
CA ILE A 304 -9.65 -7.73 10.64
C ILE A 304 -9.42 -6.25 11.02
N ALA A 305 -9.92 -5.81 12.16
CA ALA A 305 -9.76 -4.43 12.62
C ALA A 305 -8.28 -4.06 12.84
N PHE A 306 -7.49 -4.92 13.50
CA PHE A 306 -6.08 -4.65 13.74
C PHE A 306 -5.26 -4.74 12.45
N GLY A 307 -5.55 -5.72 11.59
CA GLY A 307 -4.91 -5.83 10.28
C GLY A 307 -5.15 -4.59 9.40
N LEU A 308 -6.39 -4.10 9.35
CA LEU A 308 -6.73 -2.88 8.61
C LEU A 308 -6.11 -1.62 9.22
N LEU A 309 -6.15 -1.47 10.55
CA LEU A 309 -5.50 -0.33 11.22
C LEU A 309 -3.99 -0.33 11.03
N HIS A 310 -3.35 -1.50 11.08
CA HIS A 310 -1.93 -1.65 10.81
C HIS A 310 -1.60 -1.28 9.35
N GLN A 311 -2.42 -1.70 8.38
CA GLN A 311 -2.25 -1.29 6.99
C GLN A 311 -2.44 0.22 6.80
N LEU A 312 -3.45 0.83 7.43
CA LEU A 312 -3.67 2.27 7.38
C LEU A 312 -2.50 3.06 8.00
N GLY A 313 -1.98 2.58 9.14
CA GLY A 313 -0.83 3.18 9.80
C GLY A 313 0.43 3.16 8.95
N ALA A 314 0.68 2.05 8.21
CA ALA A 314 1.79 1.96 7.26
C ALA A 314 1.66 3.00 6.13
N VAL A 315 0.46 3.16 5.56
CA VAL A 315 0.16 4.18 4.54
C VAL A 315 0.40 5.58 5.10
N GLY A 316 -0.06 5.85 6.33
CA GLY A 316 0.16 7.12 7.03
C GLY A 316 1.64 7.44 7.25
N LEU A 317 2.44 6.45 7.68
CA LEU A 317 3.90 6.60 7.82
C LEU A 317 4.55 6.96 6.48
N LEU A 318 4.14 6.31 5.39
CA LEU A 318 4.71 6.58 4.07
C LEU A 318 4.34 7.98 3.57
N ILE A 319 3.12 8.47 3.85
CA ILE A 319 2.70 9.86 3.58
C ILE A 319 3.60 10.83 4.34
N LEU A 320 3.78 10.63 5.66
CA LEU A 320 4.61 11.50 6.49
C LEU A 320 6.08 11.48 6.03
N ALA A 321 6.63 10.32 5.71
CA ALA A 321 7.99 10.20 5.16
C ALA A 321 8.13 10.92 3.81
N THR A 322 7.12 10.84 2.93
CA THR A 322 7.10 11.55 1.64
C THR A 322 7.10 13.06 1.84
N LEU A 323 6.25 13.57 2.74
CA LEU A 323 6.16 15.00 3.04
C LEU A 323 7.45 15.52 3.69
N LEU A 324 8.03 14.75 4.61
CA LEU A 324 9.29 15.09 5.25
C LEU A 324 10.42 15.13 4.23
N LEU A 325 10.54 14.12 3.37
CA LEU A 325 11.55 14.07 2.31
C LEU A 325 11.39 15.23 1.33
N TRP A 326 10.15 15.54 0.92
CA TRP A 326 9.87 16.68 0.03
C TRP A 326 10.32 18.00 0.66
N LYS A 327 10.04 18.21 1.95
CA LYS A 327 10.47 19.41 2.68
C LYS A 327 11.99 19.48 2.81
N VAL A 328 12.64 18.40 3.27
CA VAL A 328 14.11 18.37 3.46
C VAL A 328 14.85 18.56 2.14
N ALA A 329 14.37 17.99 1.03
CA ALA A 329 14.96 18.18 -0.30
C ALA A 329 14.91 19.63 -0.79
N ARG A 330 14.08 20.48 -0.17
CA ARG A 330 13.86 21.88 -0.57
C ARG A 330 14.21 22.90 0.51
N ALA A 331 14.58 22.42 1.70
CA ALA A 331 14.94 23.23 2.84
C ALA A 331 16.24 23.99 2.57
N ASP A 332 16.25 25.32 2.63
CA ASP A 332 17.50 26.09 2.57
C ASP A 332 17.66 26.83 3.89
N ARG A 333 18.79 26.61 4.57
CA ARG A 333 19.16 27.24 5.86
C ARG A 333 18.35 26.82 7.10
N ASP A 334 17.47 25.82 6.98
CA ASP A 334 16.64 25.33 8.11
C ASP A 334 17.38 24.40 9.09
N PHE A 335 18.63 24.03 8.79
CA PHE A 335 19.43 23.14 9.63
C PHE A 335 20.62 23.88 10.23
N ARG A 336 20.86 23.70 11.54
CA ARG A 336 22.01 24.30 12.23
C ARG A 336 23.32 23.80 11.60
N ARG A 337 24.12 24.72 11.06
CA ARG A 337 25.36 24.46 10.29
C ARG A 337 26.55 23.86 11.07
N ARG A 338 26.37 23.36 12.30
CA ARG A 338 27.50 22.81 13.09
C ARG A 338 27.46 21.29 13.17
N ASN A 339 28.37 20.69 12.39
CA ASN A 339 28.90 19.32 12.42
C ASN A 339 27.89 18.18 12.25
N PHE A 340 28.07 17.45 11.13
CA PHE A 340 27.73 16.04 11.01
C PHE A 340 28.57 15.23 12.00
#